data_AF-A0A4P9WP81-F1
#
_entry.id   AF-A0A4P9WP81-F1
#
_cell.length_a   1.000
_cell.length_b   1.000
_cell.length_c   1.000
_cell.angle_alpha   90.00
_cell.angle_beta   90.00
_cell.angle_gamma   90.00
#
_symmetry.space_group_name_H-M   'P 1'
#
loop_
_entity.id
_entity.type
_entity.pdbx_description
1 polymer ?
#
loop_
_entity_poly.entity_id
_entity_poly.type
_entity_poly.pdbx_seq_one_letter_code
_entity_poly.pdbx_strand_id
1 'polypeptide(L)'
;ILPNLDPGFDVCWIDLPDLAQGDIQMTGEFVAHAITLLALNSTATNGKLTVVSHSQGALDVQWALAFWPQTRGLVSAFVSLAGDFKGSLLATAGCKIVSLFNGGKGCTAATWQQATNSKFLQTLNNAAGLALVPTTSIRSLNDDVVVPQVGENASSVLPWASNVLLQDVKVCGPDQDVNHSEMRIDPGAFALAYEALYRASKAQGSRPFDQKYC
;
A
#
# COMPACT_ATOMS: atom_id res chain seq x y z
N ILE A 1 19.43 1.45 -2.32
CA ILE A 1 19.35 0.13 -2.99
C ILE A 1 18.73 0.28 -4.39
N LEU A 2 17.48 0.74 -4.50
CA LEU A 2 16.77 0.86 -5.80
C LEU A 2 17.50 1.64 -6.92
N PRO A 3 18.21 2.76 -6.66
CA PRO A 3 18.95 3.47 -7.72
C PRO A 3 20.11 2.66 -8.33
N ASN A 4 20.62 1.66 -7.60
CA ASN A 4 21.79 0.86 -7.99
C ASN A 4 21.41 -0.52 -8.56
N LEU A 5 20.11 -0.79 -8.75
CA LEU A 5 19.64 -2.03 -9.37
C LEU A 5 19.49 -1.85 -10.89
N ASP A 6 19.20 -2.94 -11.61
CA ASP A 6 18.87 -2.90 -13.04
C ASP A 6 17.43 -3.38 -13.27
N PRO A 7 16.50 -2.53 -13.75
CA PRO A 7 16.72 -1.12 -14.03
C PRO A 7 16.92 -0.31 -12.74
N GLY A 8 17.60 0.84 -12.86
CA GLY A 8 17.72 1.81 -11.78
C GLY A 8 16.43 2.62 -11.65
N PHE A 9 16.10 3.03 -10.42
CA PHE A 9 14.92 3.83 -10.12
C PHE A 9 15.29 5.18 -9.49
N ASP A 10 14.72 6.26 -10.01
CA ASP A 10 14.69 7.56 -9.34
C ASP A 10 13.61 7.53 -8.26
N VAL A 11 14.04 7.57 -6.99
CA VAL A 11 13.15 7.45 -5.85
C VAL A 11 12.75 8.85 -5.35
N CYS A 12 11.46 9.14 -5.41
CA CYS A 12 10.85 10.29 -4.75
C CYS A 12 9.94 9.79 -3.62
N TRP A 13 9.78 10.61 -2.58
CA TRP A 13 8.80 10.40 -1.53
C TRP A 13 8.02 11.69 -1.31
N ILE A 14 6.89 11.59 -0.62
CA ILE A 14 6.08 12.72 -0.21
C ILE A 14 6.03 12.80 1.30
N ASP A 15 6.21 14.00 1.83
CA ASP A 15 5.96 14.29 3.24
C ASP A 15 4.50 14.73 3.38
N LEU A 16 3.67 13.85 3.92
CA LEU A 16 2.25 14.13 4.12
C LEU A 16 2.05 15.06 5.33
N PRO A 17 1.13 16.03 5.26
CA PRO A 17 0.79 16.87 6.40
C PRO A 17 0.39 16.03 7.61
N ASP A 18 0.73 16.52 8.81
CA ASP A 18 0.38 15.87 10.08
C ASP A 18 0.81 14.39 10.15
N LEU A 19 1.89 14.02 9.44
CA LEU A 19 2.39 12.65 9.36
C LEU A 19 1.30 11.64 8.92
N ALA A 20 0.41 12.09 8.03
CA ALA A 20 -0.75 11.35 7.54
C ALA A 20 -1.82 11.03 8.61
N GLN A 21 -1.80 11.67 9.77
CA GLN A 21 -2.76 11.44 10.86
C GLN A 21 -4.10 12.19 10.70
N GLY A 22 -4.15 13.16 9.78
CA GLY A 22 -5.34 13.93 9.46
C GLY A 22 -6.40 13.15 8.69
N ASP A 23 -7.23 13.85 7.92
CA ASP A 23 -8.24 13.22 7.05
C ASP A 23 -7.56 12.52 5.85
N ILE A 24 -7.79 11.21 5.68
CA ILE A 24 -7.24 10.41 4.58
C ILE A 24 -7.66 10.93 3.20
N GLN A 25 -8.81 11.61 3.12
CA GLN A 25 -9.27 12.23 1.88
C GLN A 25 -8.32 13.35 1.45
N MET A 26 -7.81 14.11 2.42
CA MET A 26 -6.82 15.17 2.20
C MET A 26 -5.47 14.58 1.83
N THR A 27 -4.97 13.55 2.53
CA THR A 27 -3.71 12.90 2.14
C THR A 27 -3.79 12.30 0.73
N GLY A 28 -4.96 11.76 0.34
CA GLY A 28 -5.25 11.34 -1.02
C GLY A 28 -5.13 12.45 -2.07
N GLU A 29 -5.48 13.70 -1.75
CA GLU A 29 -5.25 14.87 -2.64
C GLU A 29 -3.75 15.11 -2.86
N PHE A 30 -2.94 15.04 -1.81
CA PHE A 30 -1.49 15.18 -1.90
C PHE A 30 -0.88 14.08 -2.76
N VAL A 31 -1.35 12.82 -2.62
CA VAL A 31 -0.92 11.71 -3.48
C VAL A 31 -1.32 11.95 -4.93
N ALA A 32 -2.56 12.35 -5.22
CA ALA A 32 -3.02 12.64 -6.57
C ALA A 32 -2.19 13.75 -7.24
N HIS A 33 -1.89 14.82 -6.48
CA HIS A 33 -1.05 15.91 -6.94
C HIS A 33 0.39 15.44 -7.21
N ALA A 34 0.98 14.68 -6.29
CA ALA A 34 2.33 14.16 -6.44
C ALA A 34 2.48 13.22 -7.64
N ILE A 35 1.52 12.31 -7.86
CA ILE A 35 1.50 11.46 -9.06
C ILE A 35 1.51 12.33 -10.32
N THR A 36 0.65 13.34 -10.37
CA THR A 36 0.55 14.22 -11.54
C THR A 36 1.86 14.97 -11.78
N LEU A 37 2.44 15.57 -10.74
CA LEU A 37 3.65 16.37 -10.82
C LEU A 37 4.88 15.52 -11.18
N LEU A 38 5.07 14.38 -10.54
CA LEU A 38 6.21 13.50 -10.79
C LEU A 38 6.12 12.85 -12.17
N ALA A 39 4.91 12.49 -12.62
CA ALA A 39 4.70 11.97 -13.96
C ALA A 39 5.15 12.96 -15.03
N LEU A 40 4.83 14.25 -14.90
CA LEU A 40 5.28 15.29 -15.85
C LEU A 40 6.81 15.36 -15.98
N ASN A 41 7.53 15.02 -14.91
CA ASN A 41 9.00 15.04 -14.89
C ASN A 41 9.63 13.67 -15.24
N SER A 42 8.82 12.61 -15.40
CA SER A 42 9.28 11.24 -15.66
C SER A 42 9.46 10.99 -17.15
N THR A 43 10.42 11.66 -17.78
CA THR A 43 10.66 11.60 -19.24
C THR A 43 11.14 10.22 -19.70
N ALA A 44 11.99 9.55 -18.92
CA ALA A 44 12.54 8.23 -19.25
C ALA A 44 11.47 7.12 -19.39
N THR A 45 10.31 7.32 -18.77
CA THR A 45 9.18 6.38 -18.75
C THR A 45 7.97 6.89 -19.54
N ASN A 46 8.15 7.95 -20.33
CA ASN A 46 7.10 8.63 -21.09
C ASN A 46 5.91 9.05 -20.21
N GLY A 47 6.22 9.71 -19.10
CA GLY A 47 5.24 10.27 -18.17
C GLY A 47 4.52 9.24 -17.31
N LYS A 48 5.14 8.09 -17.07
CA LYS A 48 4.59 7.04 -16.21
C LYS A 48 5.46 6.77 -14.99
N LEU A 49 4.84 6.50 -13.86
CA LEU A 49 5.54 6.19 -12.62
C LEU A 49 5.02 4.91 -11.99
N THR A 50 5.85 4.32 -11.15
CA THR A 50 5.45 3.25 -10.25
C THR A 50 5.27 3.84 -8.86
N VAL A 51 4.28 3.35 -8.12
CA VAL A 51 4.00 3.81 -6.75
C VAL A 51 4.25 2.66 -5.80
N VAL A 52 4.97 2.91 -4.72
CA VAL A 52 5.09 1.99 -3.59
C VAL A 52 4.50 2.67 -2.36
N SER A 53 3.65 1.98 -1.62
CA SER A 53 3.09 2.48 -0.37
C SER A 53 3.27 1.47 0.77
N HIS A 54 3.17 1.96 1.99
CA HIS A 54 3.12 1.14 3.20
C HIS A 54 1.93 1.54 4.05
N SER A 55 1.27 0.58 4.70
CA SER A 55 0.18 0.84 5.64
C SER A 55 -0.94 1.69 5.01
N GLN A 56 -1.41 2.74 5.71
CA GLN A 56 -2.38 3.73 5.24
C GLN A 56 -2.08 4.30 3.85
N GLY A 57 -0.80 4.39 3.45
CA GLY A 57 -0.42 4.88 2.13
C GLY A 57 -1.12 4.11 1.01
N ALA A 58 -1.54 2.86 1.25
CA ALA A 58 -2.35 2.10 0.31
C ALA A 58 -3.75 2.69 0.09
N LEU A 59 -4.40 3.15 1.15
CA LEU A 59 -5.66 3.87 1.10
C LEU A 59 -5.49 5.23 0.42
N ASP A 60 -4.41 5.96 0.72
CA ASP A 60 -4.13 7.26 0.09
C ASP A 60 -4.00 7.13 -1.44
N VAL A 61 -3.24 6.12 -1.90
CA VAL A 61 -3.06 5.83 -3.34
C VAL A 61 -4.36 5.36 -3.98
N GLN A 62 -5.07 4.43 -3.34
CA GLN A 62 -6.33 3.92 -3.90
C GLN A 62 -7.41 5.02 -3.96
N TRP A 63 -7.44 5.93 -2.97
CA TRP A 63 -8.30 7.12 -2.98
C TRP A 63 -7.94 8.07 -4.12
N ALA A 64 -6.66 8.38 -4.31
CA ALA A 64 -6.19 9.19 -5.42
C ALA A 64 -6.60 8.58 -6.78
N LEU A 65 -6.42 7.27 -6.97
CA LEU A 65 -6.82 6.56 -8.18
C LEU A 65 -8.34 6.57 -8.37
N ALA A 66 -9.12 6.50 -7.29
CA ALA A 66 -10.57 6.53 -7.33
C ALA A 66 -11.12 7.89 -7.79
N PHE A 67 -10.68 8.97 -7.13
CA PHE A 67 -11.28 10.30 -7.23
C PHE A 67 -10.54 11.29 -8.14
N TRP A 68 -9.30 10.98 -8.55
CA TRP A 68 -8.56 11.66 -9.62
C TRP A 68 -8.24 10.67 -10.75
N PRO A 69 -9.23 10.25 -11.56
CA PRO A 69 -9.09 9.16 -12.51
C PRO A 69 -7.98 9.36 -13.56
N GLN A 70 -7.58 10.60 -13.85
CA GLN A 70 -6.44 10.91 -14.71
C GLN A 70 -5.12 10.30 -14.22
N THR A 71 -4.96 10.09 -12.92
CA THR A 71 -3.77 9.47 -12.32
C THR A 71 -3.58 8.02 -12.78
N ARG A 72 -4.65 7.31 -13.14
CA ARG A 72 -4.59 5.92 -13.62
C ARG A 72 -3.78 5.77 -14.91
N GLY A 73 -3.80 6.79 -15.77
CA GLY A 73 -3.00 6.81 -17.00
C GLY A 73 -1.50 7.01 -16.75
N LEU A 74 -1.16 7.56 -15.58
CA LEU A 74 0.19 7.94 -15.16
C LEU A 74 0.85 6.87 -14.29
N VAL A 75 0.08 5.98 -13.66
CA VAL A 75 0.63 4.89 -12.82
C VAL A 75 0.76 3.61 -13.63
N SER A 76 1.99 3.14 -13.84
CA SER A 76 2.26 1.86 -14.53
C SER A 76 2.14 0.66 -13.61
N ALA A 77 2.44 0.81 -12.33
CA ALA A 77 2.18 -0.19 -11.29
C ALA A 77 2.07 0.44 -9.90
N PHE A 78 1.33 -0.23 -9.02
CA PHE A 78 1.17 0.12 -7.61
C PHE A 78 1.54 -1.09 -6.73
N VAL A 79 2.54 -0.95 -5.87
CA VAL A 79 2.94 -1.94 -4.88
C VAL A 79 2.49 -1.47 -3.50
N SER A 80 1.66 -2.26 -2.83
CA SER A 80 1.20 -2.02 -1.47
C SER A 80 1.89 -2.97 -0.51
N LEU A 81 2.58 -2.42 0.48
CA LEU A 81 3.24 -3.15 1.57
C LEU A 81 2.38 -3.06 2.83
N ALA A 82 1.83 -4.18 3.29
CA ALA A 82 0.95 -4.21 4.46
C ALA A 82 -0.20 -3.17 4.39
N GLY A 83 -0.78 -2.95 3.20
CA GLY A 83 -1.88 -2.00 3.03
C GLY A 83 -3.18 -2.47 3.64
N ASP A 84 -4.03 -1.55 4.06
CA ASP A 84 -5.24 -1.85 4.82
C ASP A 84 -6.52 -1.48 4.04
N PHE A 85 -6.69 -2.03 2.84
CA PHE A 85 -7.83 -1.71 1.96
C PHE A 85 -9.21 -1.94 2.60
N LYS A 86 -9.30 -2.79 3.64
CA LYS A 86 -10.52 -3.01 4.45
C LYS A 86 -10.41 -2.51 5.89
N GLY A 87 -9.37 -1.72 6.17
CA GLY A 87 -9.04 -1.20 7.48
C GLY A 87 -8.51 -2.25 8.44
N SER A 88 -8.48 -1.90 9.72
CA SER A 88 -8.06 -2.80 10.80
C SER A 88 -9.10 -2.87 11.91
N LEU A 89 -9.34 -4.10 12.41
CA LEU A 89 -10.13 -4.31 13.62
C LEU A 89 -9.45 -3.74 14.86
N LEU A 90 -8.11 -3.70 14.88
CA LEU A 90 -7.35 -3.11 15.99
C LEU A 90 -7.52 -1.60 16.04
N ALA A 91 -7.65 -0.91 14.91
CA ALA A 91 -7.99 0.51 14.88
C ALA A 91 -9.36 0.76 15.55
N THR A 92 -10.35 -0.08 15.28
CA THR A 92 -11.67 0.00 15.94
C THR A 92 -11.58 -0.18 17.46
N ALA A 93 -10.85 -1.20 17.93
CA ALA A 93 -10.73 -1.52 19.34
C ALA A 93 -9.86 -0.48 20.09
N GLY A 94 -8.69 -0.19 19.54
CA GLY A 94 -7.72 0.76 20.09
C GLY A 94 -8.30 2.15 20.26
N CYS A 95 -9.04 2.67 19.27
CA CYS A 95 -9.64 3.99 19.38
C CYS A 95 -10.75 4.10 20.42
N LYS A 96 -11.55 3.05 20.58
CA LYS A 96 -12.55 2.99 21.65
C LYS A 96 -11.87 2.98 23.01
N ILE A 97 -10.81 2.20 23.18
CA ILE A 97 -10.04 2.12 24.43
C ILE A 97 -9.36 3.46 24.74
N VAL A 98 -8.59 4.04 23.81
CA VAL A 98 -7.91 5.32 23.99
C VAL A 98 -8.89 6.45 24.31
N SER A 99 -10.09 6.44 23.70
CA SER A 99 -11.13 7.42 24.00
C SER A 99 -11.56 7.38 25.48
N LEU A 100 -11.62 6.21 26.10
CA LEU A 100 -11.96 6.06 27.52
C LEU A 100 -10.89 6.65 28.45
N PHE A 101 -9.61 6.57 28.06
CA PHE A 101 -8.48 7.01 28.90
C PHE A 101 -7.97 8.43 28.59
N ASN A 102 -8.35 9.01 27.44
CA ASN A 102 -7.94 10.36 27.03
C ASN A 102 -9.09 11.39 27.15
N GLY A 103 -9.99 11.22 28.13
CA GLY A 103 -11.08 12.17 28.40
C GLY A 103 -12.02 12.38 27.21
N GLY A 104 -12.26 11.34 26.39
CA GLY A 104 -13.11 11.43 25.21
C GLY A 104 -12.45 12.04 23.97
N LYS A 105 -11.17 12.45 24.02
CA LYS A 105 -10.46 13.06 22.88
C LYS A 105 -10.28 12.11 21.69
N GLY A 106 -10.46 10.81 21.88
CA GLY A 106 -10.49 9.82 20.81
C GLY A 106 -9.14 9.60 20.13
N CYS A 107 -9.20 9.09 18.90
CA CYS A 107 -8.08 8.85 17.99
C CYS A 107 -7.91 9.98 16.97
N THR A 108 -6.82 9.91 16.21
CA THR A 108 -6.62 10.71 14.98
C THR A 108 -7.72 10.40 13.95
N ALA A 109 -7.97 11.36 13.04
CA ALA A 109 -8.99 11.20 12.00
C ALA A 109 -8.68 9.99 11.11
N ALA A 110 -7.41 9.84 10.72
CA ALA A 110 -6.94 8.72 9.92
C ALA A 110 -7.19 7.37 10.60
N THR A 111 -6.95 7.24 11.91
CA THR A 111 -7.19 5.97 12.61
C THR A 111 -8.68 5.61 12.63
N TRP A 112 -9.57 6.60 12.79
CA TRP A 112 -11.02 6.37 12.66
C TRP A 112 -11.44 5.98 11.25
N GLN A 113 -10.78 6.52 10.23
CA GLN A 113 -11.04 6.17 8.84
C GLN A 113 -10.48 4.79 8.47
N GLN A 114 -9.39 4.35 9.11
CA GLN A 114 -8.84 2.99 8.97
C GLN A 114 -9.57 1.94 9.83
N ALA A 115 -10.49 2.35 10.71
CA ALA A 115 -11.30 1.38 11.46
C ALA A 115 -12.20 0.59 10.50
N THR A 116 -12.21 -0.75 10.60
CA THR A 116 -13.07 -1.60 9.77
C THR A 116 -14.53 -1.11 9.80
N ASN A 117 -15.16 -1.09 8.62
CA ASN A 117 -16.51 -0.55 8.40
C ASN A 117 -16.67 0.98 8.61
N SER A 118 -15.60 1.76 8.65
CA SER A 118 -15.70 3.23 8.63
C SER A 118 -16.46 3.72 7.39
N LYS A 119 -17.07 4.91 7.49
CA LYS A 119 -17.72 5.54 6.33
C LYS A 119 -16.73 5.81 5.20
N PHE A 120 -15.49 6.15 5.54
CA PHE A 120 -14.42 6.34 4.57
C PHE A 120 -14.16 5.07 3.75
N LEU A 121 -13.96 3.93 4.41
CA LEU A 121 -13.71 2.66 3.73
C LEU A 121 -14.92 2.17 2.93
N GLN A 122 -16.14 2.40 3.42
CA GLN A 122 -17.35 2.08 2.65
C GLN A 122 -17.40 2.91 1.35
N THR A 123 -17.14 4.21 1.44
CA THR A 123 -17.08 5.11 0.27
C THR A 123 -16.00 4.67 -0.70
N LEU A 124 -14.78 4.42 -0.21
CA LEU A 124 -13.67 3.99 -1.05
C LEU A 124 -13.93 2.63 -1.70
N ASN A 125 -14.45 1.64 -0.96
CA ASN A 125 -14.74 0.32 -1.51
C ASN A 125 -15.88 0.34 -2.54
N ASN A 126 -16.86 1.23 -2.39
CA ASN A 126 -17.90 1.44 -3.40
C ASN A 126 -17.37 2.07 -4.69
N ALA A 127 -16.40 2.98 -4.59
CA ALA A 127 -15.82 3.66 -5.75
C ALA A 127 -14.67 2.87 -6.40
N ALA A 128 -13.91 2.11 -5.60
CA ALA A 128 -12.63 1.51 -5.97
C ALA A 128 -12.29 0.29 -5.09
N GLY A 129 -13.24 -0.60 -4.80
CA GLY A 129 -13.03 -1.85 -4.06
C GLY A 129 -12.26 -2.94 -4.83
N LEU A 130 -11.60 -2.58 -5.92
CA LEU A 130 -10.81 -3.43 -6.80
C LEU A 130 -9.61 -2.63 -7.34
N ALA A 131 -8.56 -3.32 -7.79
CA ALA A 131 -7.38 -2.68 -8.34
C ALA A 131 -7.73 -1.86 -9.60
N LEU A 132 -7.38 -0.57 -9.59
CA LEU A 132 -7.65 0.36 -10.70
C LEU A 132 -6.48 0.48 -11.69
N VAL A 133 -5.32 -0.03 -11.31
CA VAL A 133 -4.07 -0.12 -12.10
C VAL A 133 -3.42 -1.48 -11.79
N PRO A 134 -2.37 -1.92 -12.50
CA PRO A 134 -1.64 -3.12 -12.11
C PRO A 134 -1.12 -3.01 -10.67
N THR A 135 -1.69 -3.79 -9.76
CA THR A 135 -1.39 -3.72 -8.32
C THR A 135 -0.80 -5.02 -7.80
N THR A 136 0.25 -4.92 -6.99
CA THR A 136 0.77 -6.01 -6.17
C THR A 136 0.55 -5.65 -4.70
N SER A 137 -0.19 -6.47 -3.97
CA SER A 137 -0.44 -6.26 -2.54
C SER A 137 0.27 -7.34 -1.74
N ILE A 138 1.24 -6.95 -0.91
CA ILE A 138 2.09 -7.85 -0.13
C ILE A 138 1.66 -7.75 1.33
N ARG A 139 1.34 -8.89 1.93
CA ARG A 139 0.87 -8.99 3.33
C ARG A 139 1.60 -10.07 4.12
N SER A 140 1.53 -9.94 5.44
CA SER A 140 2.04 -10.91 6.41
C SER A 140 0.90 -11.41 7.30
N LEU A 141 0.93 -12.69 7.69
CA LEU A 141 0.02 -13.22 8.71
C LEU A 141 0.27 -12.64 10.10
N ASN A 142 1.52 -12.19 10.35
CA ASN A 142 1.98 -11.71 11.65
C ASN A 142 1.91 -10.17 11.77
N ASP A 143 1.17 -9.52 10.87
CA ASP A 143 0.89 -8.08 10.98
C ASP A 143 0.14 -7.79 12.29
N ASP A 144 0.74 -6.96 13.13
CA ASP A 144 0.30 -6.62 14.48
C ASP A 144 -0.49 -5.29 14.52
N VAL A 145 -0.70 -4.65 13.37
CA VAL A 145 -1.43 -3.38 13.25
C VAL A 145 -2.65 -3.54 12.36
N VAL A 146 -2.49 -4.14 11.18
CA VAL A 146 -3.53 -4.35 10.17
C VAL A 146 -4.03 -5.77 10.31
N VAL A 147 -5.25 -5.93 10.84
CA VAL A 147 -5.87 -7.25 11.01
C VAL A 147 -7.35 -7.23 10.63
N PRO A 148 -7.90 -8.34 10.09
CA PRO A 148 -7.24 -9.63 9.86
C PRO A 148 -6.38 -9.65 8.59
N GLN A 149 -5.33 -10.48 8.60
CA GLN A 149 -4.52 -10.76 7.40
C GLN A 149 -4.63 -12.20 6.91
N VAL A 150 -5.60 -12.96 7.41
CA VAL A 150 -5.81 -14.37 7.05
C VAL A 150 -6.93 -14.51 6.01
N GLY A 151 -6.73 -15.40 5.04
CA GLY A 151 -7.75 -15.77 4.05
C GLY A 151 -8.03 -14.70 2.99
N GLU A 152 -9.05 -14.95 2.18
CA GLU A 152 -9.43 -14.08 1.04
C GLU A 152 -10.00 -12.73 1.49
N ASN A 153 -10.56 -12.67 2.69
CA ASN A 153 -11.11 -11.44 3.28
C ASN A 153 -10.07 -10.65 4.09
N ALA A 154 -8.80 -11.02 4.04
CA ALA A 154 -7.71 -10.25 4.64
C ALA A 154 -7.76 -8.77 4.20
N SER A 155 -7.33 -7.87 5.08
CA SER A 155 -7.45 -6.44 4.85
C SER A 155 -6.65 -5.98 3.65
N SER A 156 -5.42 -6.50 3.48
CA SER A 156 -4.58 -6.19 2.31
C SER A 156 -5.05 -6.83 1.01
N VAL A 157 -6.04 -7.74 1.01
CA VAL A 157 -6.52 -8.33 -0.25
C VAL A 157 -7.31 -7.29 -1.03
N LEU A 158 -6.87 -7.00 -2.25
CA LEU A 158 -7.56 -6.16 -3.21
C LEU A 158 -7.92 -6.99 -4.45
N PRO A 159 -9.21 -7.14 -4.81
CA PRO A 159 -9.60 -7.83 -6.04
C PRO A 159 -8.87 -7.28 -7.27
N TRP A 160 -8.52 -8.16 -8.21
CA TRP A 160 -7.73 -7.88 -9.43
C TRP A 160 -6.27 -7.44 -9.20
N ALA A 161 -5.81 -7.35 -7.95
CA ALA A 161 -4.39 -7.26 -7.65
C ALA A 161 -3.74 -8.66 -7.61
N SER A 162 -2.41 -8.68 -7.78
CA SER A 162 -1.57 -9.80 -7.34
C SER A 162 -1.47 -9.74 -5.81
N ASN A 163 -2.29 -10.52 -5.12
CA ASN A 163 -2.31 -10.57 -3.66
C ASN A 163 -1.33 -11.64 -3.16
N VAL A 164 -0.22 -11.20 -2.56
CA VAL A 164 0.89 -12.03 -2.13
C VAL A 164 0.95 -12.12 -0.62
N LEU A 165 0.95 -13.34 -0.10
CA LEU A 165 1.21 -13.63 1.31
C LEU A 165 2.66 -14.06 1.47
N LEU A 166 3.42 -13.39 2.33
CA LEU A 166 4.82 -13.76 2.61
C LEU A 166 4.92 -15.21 3.09
N GLN A 167 4.05 -15.62 4.01
CA GLN A 167 4.02 -16.98 4.57
C GLN A 167 3.48 -18.08 3.62
N ASP A 168 3.16 -17.77 2.36
CA ASP A 168 2.82 -18.81 1.38
C ASP A 168 4.05 -19.68 1.08
N VAL A 169 3.88 -21.00 1.01
CA VAL A 169 4.96 -21.97 0.71
C VAL A 169 5.66 -21.70 -0.61
N LYS A 170 4.99 -21.06 -1.58
CA LYS A 170 5.54 -20.66 -2.87
C LYS A 170 6.24 -19.30 -2.83
N VAL A 171 6.20 -18.60 -1.69
CA VAL A 171 6.80 -17.29 -1.46
C VAL A 171 7.94 -17.43 -0.45
N CYS A 172 7.74 -17.18 0.85
CA CYS A 172 8.79 -17.39 1.86
C CYS A 172 8.54 -18.57 2.80
N GLY A 173 7.36 -19.18 2.72
CA GLY A 173 7.00 -20.29 3.58
C GLY A 173 6.54 -19.88 4.99
N PRO A 174 5.98 -20.84 5.74
CA PRO A 174 5.24 -20.56 6.97
C PRO A 174 6.09 -19.97 8.10
N ASP A 175 7.41 -20.16 8.05
CA ASP A 175 8.35 -19.70 9.08
C ASP A 175 8.74 -18.21 8.92
N GLN A 176 8.32 -17.56 7.83
CA GLN A 176 8.58 -16.14 7.63
C GLN A 176 7.88 -15.33 8.74
N ASP A 177 8.65 -14.59 9.52
CA ASP A 177 8.15 -13.75 10.61
C ASP A 177 8.41 -12.28 10.33
N VAL A 178 7.33 -11.56 10.01
CA VAL A 178 7.39 -10.15 9.60
C VAL A 178 6.17 -9.45 10.19
N ASN A 179 6.38 -8.51 11.11
CA ASN A 179 5.31 -7.65 11.63
C ASN A 179 5.02 -6.46 10.69
N HIS A 180 4.09 -5.58 11.11
CA HIS A 180 3.66 -4.46 10.27
C HIS A 180 4.80 -3.51 9.89
N SER A 181 5.69 -3.23 10.86
CA SER A 181 6.78 -2.27 10.68
C SER A 181 7.94 -2.87 9.88
N GLU A 182 8.23 -4.16 10.10
CA GLU A 182 9.28 -4.92 9.44
C GLU A 182 9.03 -5.14 7.96
N MET A 183 7.76 -5.13 7.51
CA MET A 183 7.40 -5.23 6.09
C MET A 183 8.19 -4.27 5.17
N ARG A 184 8.60 -3.09 5.69
CA ARG A 184 9.39 -2.11 4.93
C ARG A 184 10.85 -2.49 4.72
N ILE A 185 11.38 -3.36 5.57
CA ILE A 185 12.80 -3.74 5.61
C ILE A 185 13.02 -5.24 5.38
N ASP A 186 11.94 -6.01 5.29
CA ASP A 186 11.98 -7.44 5.00
C ASP A 186 12.56 -7.71 3.59
N PRO A 187 13.61 -8.54 3.47
CA PRO A 187 14.23 -8.81 2.17
C PRO A 187 13.31 -9.56 1.19
N GLY A 188 12.40 -10.41 1.68
CA GLY A 188 11.41 -11.11 0.86
C GLY A 188 10.38 -10.16 0.26
N ALA A 189 9.81 -9.28 1.09
CA ALA A 189 8.92 -8.20 0.67
C ALA A 189 9.61 -7.25 -0.31
N PHE A 190 10.87 -6.91 -0.07
CA PHE A 190 11.68 -6.12 -1.01
C PHE A 190 11.81 -6.82 -2.36
N ALA A 191 12.16 -8.10 -2.38
CA ALA A 191 12.34 -8.86 -3.63
C ALA A 191 11.04 -8.95 -4.44
N LEU A 192 9.89 -9.15 -3.78
CA LEU A 192 8.56 -9.14 -4.41
C LEU A 192 8.17 -7.76 -4.96
N ALA A 193 8.39 -6.71 -4.15
CA ALA A 193 8.12 -5.34 -4.57
C ALA A 193 8.95 -5.00 -5.80
N TYR A 194 10.25 -5.29 -5.74
CA TYR A 194 11.16 -5.04 -6.84
C TYR A 194 10.82 -5.89 -8.09
N GLU A 195 10.37 -7.12 -7.95
CA GLU A 195 9.83 -7.94 -9.05
C GLU A 195 8.64 -7.25 -9.74
N ALA A 196 7.72 -6.68 -8.96
CA ALA A 196 6.57 -5.93 -9.48
C ALA A 196 7.01 -4.64 -10.22
N LEU A 197 7.96 -3.89 -9.65
CA LEU A 197 8.52 -2.68 -10.28
C LEU A 197 9.27 -3.02 -11.59
N TYR A 198 10.04 -4.10 -11.59
CA TYR A 198 10.77 -4.59 -12.76
C TYR A 198 9.81 -4.93 -13.90
N ARG A 199 8.75 -5.71 -13.61
CA ARG A 199 7.71 -6.05 -14.59
C ARG A 199 6.99 -4.83 -15.16
N ALA A 200 6.83 -3.79 -14.36
CA ALA A 200 6.21 -2.53 -14.79
C ALA A 200 7.12 -1.67 -15.66
N SER A 201 8.44 -1.82 -15.50
CA SER A 201 9.42 -1.21 -16.39
C SER A 201 9.33 -1.90 -17.75
N LYS A 202 8.85 -1.18 -18.77
CA LYS A 202 8.64 -1.72 -20.13
C LYS A 202 9.93 -2.20 -20.84
N ALA A 203 11.08 -2.08 -20.17
CA ALA A 203 12.39 -2.34 -20.73
C ALA A 203 12.82 -3.80 -20.63
N GLN A 204 12.25 -4.61 -19.71
CA GLN A 204 12.80 -5.92 -19.40
C GLN A 204 11.69 -6.94 -19.10
N GLY A 205 11.88 -8.20 -19.49
CA GLY A 205 10.88 -9.27 -19.43
C GLY A 205 10.45 -9.69 -18.01
N SER A 206 10.17 -10.98 -17.79
CA SER A 206 9.89 -11.47 -16.43
C SER A 206 11.20 -11.69 -15.66
N ARG A 207 11.38 -11.00 -14.54
CA ARG A 207 12.31 -11.43 -13.49
C ARG A 207 11.49 -12.24 -12.48
N PRO A 208 11.69 -13.56 -12.33
CA PRO A 208 10.96 -14.34 -11.34
C PRO A 208 11.45 -14.00 -9.92
N PHE A 209 10.53 -14.06 -8.96
CA PHE A 209 10.88 -14.06 -7.53
C PHE A 209 11.77 -15.26 -7.18
N ASP A 210 12.72 -15.06 -6.26
CA ASP A 210 13.67 -16.07 -5.80
C ASP A 210 13.57 -16.21 -4.28
N GLN A 211 13.20 -17.39 -3.80
CA GLN A 211 12.94 -17.65 -2.38
C GLN A 211 14.17 -17.48 -1.49
N LYS A 212 15.39 -17.40 -2.05
CA LYS A 212 16.62 -17.14 -1.26
C LYS A 212 16.65 -15.77 -0.56
N TYR A 213 15.72 -14.87 -0.93
CA TYR A 213 15.55 -13.57 -0.28
C TYR A 213 14.65 -13.66 0.95
N CYS A 214 14.13 -14.84 1.23
CA CYS A 214 13.67 -15.26 2.54
C CYS A 214 14.89 -15.95 3.21
#